data_AF-A0A7U9NJ37-F1
#
_entry.id   AF-A0A7U9NJ37-F1
#
_cell.length_a   1.000
_cell.length_b   1.000
_cell.length_c   1.000
_cell.angle_alpha   90.00
_cell.angle_beta   90.00
_cell.angle_gamma   90.00
#
_symmetry.space_group_name_H-M   'P 1'
#
loop_
_entity.id
_entity.type
_entity.pdbx_description
1 polymer ?
#
loop_
_entity_poly.entity_id
_entity_poly.type
_entity_poly.pdbx_seq_one_letter_code
_entity_poly.pdbx_strand_id
1 'polypeptide(L)' 'MNKTVGKVFGLVALLVAIFLAWQLTFNKGGILRTAYNSLAEGINGQWEKVAGQGETILPMWTDTTAESNGEAFDIDTGN' A
#
# COMPACT_ATOMS: atom_id res chain seq x y z
N MET A 1 -26.72 -17.82 -28.16
CA MET A 1 -26.18 -16.49 -27.81
C MET A 1 -25.31 -16.00 -28.97
N ASN A 2 -25.59 -14.82 -29.52
CA ASN A 2 -24.83 -14.32 -30.67
C ASN A 2 -23.34 -14.23 -30.28
N LYS A 3 -22.42 -14.80 -31.07
CA LYS A 3 -21.00 -14.98 -30.71
C LYS A 3 -20.35 -13.65 -30.31
N THR A 4 -20.82 -12.56 -30.88
CA THR A 4 -20.39 -11.19 -30.58
C THR A 4 -20.81 -10.74 -29.18
N VAL A 5 -22.05 -11.02 -28.77
CA VAL A 5 -22.59 -10.60 -27.46
C VAL A 5 -21.83 -11.27 -26.32
N GLY A 6 -21.50 -12.55 -26.46
CA GLY A 6 -20.69 -13.25 -25.45
C GLY A 6 -19.27 -12.73 -25.32
N LYS A 7 -18.64 -12.34 -26.44
CA LYS A 7 -17.29 -11.74 -26.42
C LYS A 7 -17.28 -10.37 -25.74
N VAL A 8 -18.25 -9.52 -26.06
CA VAL A 8 -18.36 -8.19 -25.43
C VAL A 8 -18.62 -8.33 -23.94
N PHE A 9 -19.54 -9.21 -23.53
CA PHE A 9 -19.84 -9.42 -22.12
C PHE A 9 -18.65 -10.00 -21.34
N GLY A 10 -17.90 -10.93 -21.93
CA GLY A 10 -16.67 -11.47 -21.32
C GLY A 10 -15.59 -10.40 -21.14
N LEU A 11 -15.45 -9.48 -22.10
CA LEU A 11 -14.48 -8.39 -22.03
C LEU A 11 -14.84 -7.39 -20.92
N VAL A 12 -16.13 -7.08 -20.77
CA VAL A 12 -16.64 -6.26 -19.66
C VAL A 12 -16.41 -6.95 -18.31
N ALA A 13 -16.74 -8.23 -18.20
CA ALA A 13 -16.53 -8.99 -16.97
C ALA A 13 -15.04 -9.04 -16.57
N LEU A 14 -14.14 -9.20 -17.53
CA LEU A 14 -12.70 -9.16 -17.30
C LEU A 14 -12.24 -7.80 -16.77
N LEU A 15 -12.70 -6.71 -17.38
CA LEU A 15 -12.37 -5.35 -16.94
C LEU A 15 -12.86 -5.09 -15.51
N VAL A 16 -14.07 -5.55 -15.18
CA VAL A 16 -14.62 -5.47 -13.81
C VAL A 16 -13.78 -6.29 -12.84
N ALA A 17 -13.36 -7.49 -13.19
CA ALA A 17 -12.52 -8.32 -12.33
C ALA A 17 -11.16 -7.67 -12.02
N ILE A 18 -10.51 -7.08 -13.02
CA ILE A 18 -9.25 -6.33 -12.82
C ILE A 18 -9.49 -5.13 -11.91
N PHE A 19 -10.58 -4.39 -12.11
CA PHE A 19 -10.93 -3.26 -11.26
C PHE A 19 -11.15 -3.67 -9.80
N LEU A 20 -11.85 -4.78 -9.56
CA LEU A 20 -12.06 -5.32 -8.22
C LEU A 20 -10.75 -5.79 -7.58
N ALA A 21 -9.89 -6.47 -8.32
CA ALA A 21 -8.57 -6.88 -7.82
C ALA A 21 -7.72 -5.67 -7.42
N TRP A 22 -7.75 -4.60 -8.22
CA TRP A 22 -7.08 -3.35 -7.89
C TRP A 22 -7.62 -2.72 -6.61
N GLN A 23 -8.96 -2.60 -6.49
CA GLN A 23 -9.61 -2.06 -5.30
C GLN A 23 -9.27 -2.90 -4.06
N LEU A 24 -9.29 -4.23 -4.15
CA LEU A 24 -8.97 -5.10 -3.02
C LEU A 24 -7.50 -4.95 -2.56
N THR A 25 -6.60 -4.68 -3.49
CA THR A 25 -5.16 -4.61 -3.22
C THR A 25 -4.74 -3.24 -2.70
N PHE A 26 -5.21 -2.16 -3.33
CA PHE A 26 -4.70 -0.79 -3.14
C PHE A 26 -5.67 0.17 -2.44
N ASN A 27 -6.90 -0.24 -2.12
CA ASN A 27 -7.81 0.63 -1.36
C ASN A 27 -7.29 0.84 0.09
N LYS A 28 -7.85 1.82 0.80
CA LYS A 28 -7.42 2.25 2.15
C LYS A 28 -7.42 1.12 3.20
N GLY A 29 -8.17 0.04 2.98
CA GLY A 29 -8.13 -1.19 3.79
C GLY A 29 -7.68 -2.43 2.99
N GLY A 30 -6.94 -2.23 1.92
CA GLY A 30 -6.54 -3.28 1.00
C GLY A 30 -5.47 -4.21 1.57
N ILE A 31 -5.37 -5.39 0.97
CA ILE A 31 -4.49 -6.48 1.42
C ILE A 31 -3.03 -6.01 1.56
N LEU A 32 -2.56 -5.14 0.67
CA LEU A 32 -1.17 -4.69 0.68
C LEU A 32 -0.84 -3.90 1.97
N ARG A 33 -1.71 -2.96 2.34
CA ARG A 33 -1.54 -2.15 3.54
C ARG A 33 -1.65 -3.01 4.80
N THR A 34 -2.62 -3.92 4.85
CA THR A 34 -2.78 -4.84 5.97
C THR A 34 -1.58 -5.76 6.13
N ALA A 35 -1.08 -6.35 5.04
CA ALA A 35 0.08 -7.22 5.07
C ALA A 35 1.34 -6.45 5.52
N TYR A 36 1.57 -5.26 4.96
CA TYR A 36 2.69 -4.41 5.37
C TYR A 36 2.61 -4.06 6.86
N ASN A 37 1.45 -3.57 7.33
CA ASN A 37 1.26 -3.20 8.73
C ASN A 37 1.44 -4.39 9.68
N SER A 38 0.97 -5.58 9.31
CA SER A 38 1.20 -6.78 10.13
C SER A 38 2.69 -7.15 10.26
N LEU A 39 3.47 -6.95 9.20
CA LEU A 39 4.92 -7.19 9.23
C LEU A 39 5.63 -6.11 10.04
N ALA A 40 5.27 -4.85 9.83
CA ALA A 40 5.82 -3.71 10.55
C ALA A 40 5.52 -3.81 12.06
N GLU A 41 4.30 -4.18 12.46
CA GLU A 41 3.95 -4.45 13.86
C GLU A 41 4.79 -5.58 14.46
N GLY A 42 4.97 -6.68 13.72
CA GLY A 42 5.79 -7.80 14.17
C GLY A 42 7.24 -7.39 14.43
N ILE A 43 7.84 -6.65 13.50
CA ILE A 43 9.22 -6.16 13.61
C ILE A 43 9.33 -5.11 14.73
N ASN A 44 8.40 -4.16 14.81
CA ASN A 44 8.39 -3.14 15.85
C ASN A 44 8.20 -3.75 17.24
N GLY A 45 7.34 -4.74 17.40
CA GLY A 45 7.19 -5.45 18.68
C GLY A 45 8.42 -6.28 19.08
N GLN A 46 9.28 -6.66 18.12
CA GLN A 46 10.59 -7.23 18.41
C GLN A 46 11.62 -6.15 18.73
N TRP A 47 11.59 -5.02 18.03
CA TRP A 47 12.47 -3.89 18.26
C TRP A 47 12.24 -3.24 19.63
N GLU A 48 10.99 -3.06 20.02
CA GLU A 48 10.59 -2.51 21.32
C GLU A 48 11.19 -3.33 22.49
N LYS A 49 11.32 -4.65 22.32
CA LYS A 49 11.95 -5.52 23.33
C LYS A 49 13.45 -5.28 23.49
N VAL A 50 14.11 -4.72 22.48
CA VAL A 50 15.57 -4.50 22.42
C VAL A 50 15.92 -3.04 22.69
N ALA A 51 15.18 -2.10 22.10
CA ALA A 51 15.45 -0.67 22.18
C ALA A 51 14.76 0.04 23.37
N GLY A 52 13.73 -0.59 23.95
CA GLY A 52 12.93 -0.01 25.03
C GLY A 52 11.49 0.27 24.59
N GLN A 53 10.60 0.42 25.58
CA GLN A 53 9.17 0.61 25.36
C GLN A 53 8.89 1.86 24.50
N GLY A 54 8.05 1.69 23.48
CA GLY A 54 7.61 2.76 22.58
C GLY A 54 8.55 3.09 21.42
N GLU A 55 9.72 2.45 21.33
CA GLU A 55 10.61 2.62 20.17
C GLU A 55 10.12 1.78 18.98
N THR A 56 9.96 2.41 17.82
CA THR A 56 9.57 1.74 16.56
C THR A 56 10.60 2.02 15.48
N ILE A 57 11.03 0.98 14.76
CA ILE A 57 12.03 1.10 13.69
C ILE A 57 11.38 1.19 12.30
N LEU A 58 10.21 0.59 12.12
CA LEU A 58 9.46 0.67 10.86
C LEU A 58 8.23 1.55 11.02
N PRO A 59 8.02 2.55 10.13
CA PRO A 59 6.81 3.33 10.14
C PRO A 59 5.61 2.47 9.72
N MET A 60 4.47 2.66 10.39
CA MET A 60 3.20 2.07 9.97
C MET A 60 2.69 2.77 8.72
N TRP A 61 2.09 2.02 7.80
CA TRP A 61 1.40 2.60 6.65
C TRP A 61 0.07 3.20 7.14
N THR A 62 0.06 4.51 7.35
CA THR A 62 -1.08 5.32 7.78
C THR A 62 -1.75 6.02 6.60
N ASP A 63 -2.97 6.54 6.79
CA ASP A 63 -3.68 7.33 5.78
C ASP A 63 -3.16 8.76 5.66
N THR A 64 -2.11 9.11 6.41
CA THR A 64 -1.53 10.44 6.38
C THR A 64 -1.03 10.69 4.97
N THR A 65 -1.71 11.60 4.29
CA THR A 65 -1.26 12.12 3.01
C THR A 65 0.14 12.66 3.27
N ALA A 66 1.14 12.27 2.47
CA ALA A 66 2.47 12.86 2.59
C ALA A 66 2.29 14.38 2.52
N GLU A 67 2.45 15.09 3.64
CA GLU A 67 2.28 16.56 3.69
C GLU A 67 3.32 17.27 2.82
N SER A 68 4.40 16.55 2.49
CA SER A 68 5.43 16.96 1.57
C SER A 68 5.95 15.74 0.81
N ASN A 69 6.16 15.89 -0.50
CA ASN A 69 7.03 14.98 -1.24
C ASN A 69 8.40 15.09 -0.55
N GLY A 70 8.83 14.01 0.13
CA GLY A 70 9.95 14.04 1.06
C GLY A 70 11.14 14.85 0.56
N GLU A 71 11.84 15.49 1.50
CA GLU A 71 13.07 16.26 1.26
C GLU A 71 14.06 15.41 0.45
N ALA A 72 13.97 15.53 -0.88
CA ALA A 72 14.88 14.90 -1.79
C ALA A 72 16.18 15.67 -1.65
N PHE A 73 17.06 15.17 -0.77
CA PHE A 73 18.42 15.63 -0.51
C PHE A 73 18.64 17.11 -0.89
N ASP A 74 18.43 18.02 0.06
CA ASP A 74 18.88 19.40 -0.12
C ASP A 74 20.42 19.39 -0.16
N ILE A 75 20.98 19.25 -1.36
CA ILE A 75 22.42 19.33 -1.60
C ILE A 75 22.76 20.81 -1.60
N ASP A 76 23.23 21.30 -0.45
CA ASP A 76 23.90 22.59 -0.32
C ASP A 76 25.19 22.57 -1.16
N THR A 77 25.08 22.98 -2.43
CA THR A 77 26.24 23.26 -3.28
C THR A 77 26.76 24.66 -2.97
N GLY A 78 27.25 24.84 -1.74
CA GLY A 78 27.69 26.10 -1.17
C GLY A 78 28.49 26.96 -2.15
N ASN A 79 28.17 28.26 -2.13
CA ASN A 79 28.92 29.31 -2.81
C ASN A 79 29.99 29.90 -1.87
#